data_AF-A0A959QQU6-F1
#
_entry.id   AF-A0A959QQU6-F1
#
_cell.length_a   1.000
_cell.length_b   1.000
_cell.length_c   1.000
_cell.angle_alpha   90.00
_cell.angle_beta   90.00
_cell.angle_gamma   90.00
#
_symmetry.space_group_name_H-M   'P 1'
#
loop_
_entity.id
_entity.type
_entity.pdbx_description
1 polymer ?
#
loop_
_entity_poly.entity_id
_entity_poly.type
_entity_poly.pdbx_seq_one_letter_code
_entity_poly.pdbx_strand_id
1 'polypeptide(L)' 'MKTALITGVTGQDGAYLAESLLQKGYHVHGIKRRSSLFNTQRVDHIYEDPHVDNQLFTLHYGDLTDSTNLIRIMQ' A
#
# COMPACT_ATOMS: atom_id res chain seq x y z
N MET A 1 -7.27 -7.71 14.38
CA MET A 1 -7.32 -7.59 12.90
C MET A 1 -5.91 -7.87 12.39
N LYS A 2 -5.73 -8.57 11.27
CA LYS A 2 -4.38 -8.85 10.75
C LYS A 2 -3.94 -7.73 9.82
N THR A 3 -2.70 -7.28 9.96
CA THR A 3 -2.14 -6.18 9.18
C THR A 3 -0.96 -6.67 8.35
N ALA A 4 -0.87 -6.25 7.10
CA ALA A 4 0.22 -6.57 6.19
C ALA A 4 0.84 -5.29 5.63
N LEU A 5 2.17 -5.25 5.53
CA LEU A 5 2.91 -4.18 4.85
C LEU A 5 3.54 -4.75 3.58
N ILE A 6 3.23 -4.16 2.43
CA ILE A 6 3.72 -4.58 1.11
C ILE A 6 4.63 -3.50 0.55
N THR A 7 5.90 -3.84 0.38
CA THR A 7 6.85 -3.01 -0.37
C THR A 7 6.75 -3.33 -1.86
N GLY A 8 6.83 -2.32 -2.73
CA GLY A 8 6.63 -2.54 -4.17
C GLY A 8 5.18 -2.88 -4.54
N VAL A 9 4.21 -2.38 -3.77
CA VAL A 9 2.77 -2.65 -3.94
C VAL A 9 2.23 -2.31 -5.34
N THR A 10 2.84 -1.35 -6.03
CA THR A 10 2.46 -0.92 -7.38
C THR A 10 3.01 -1.84 -8.49
N GLY A 11 3.82 -2.84 -8.12
CA GLY A 11 4.29 -3.89 -9.02
C GLY A 11 3.17 -4.88 -9.38
N GLN A 12 3.46 -5.83 -10.27
CA GLN A 12 2.50 -6.86 -10.65
C GLN A 12 2.14 -7.76 -9.46
N ASP A 13 3.15 -8.37 -8.84
CA ASP A 13 2.93 -9.30 -7.73
C ASP A 13 2.41 -8.59 -6.48
N GLY A 14 2.88 -7.37 -6.23
CA GLY A 14 2.43 -6.54 -5.12
C GLY A 14 0.94 -6.21 -5.20
N ALA A 15 0.43 -5.89 -6.40
CA ALA A 15 -0.97 -5.60 -6.61
C ALA A 15 -1.85 -6.85 -6.41
N TYR A 16 -1.47 -7.99 -6.99
CA TYR A 16 -2.19 -9.26 -6.80
C TYR A 16 -2.18 -9.72 -5.34
N LEU A 17 -1.06 -9.56 -4.64
CA LEU A 17 -0.96 -9.90 -3.23
C LEU A 17 -1.85 -9.00 -2.37
N ALA A 18 -1.87 -7.68 -2.65
CA ALA A 18 -2.72 -6.74 -1.93
C ALA A 18 -4.20 -7.13 -2.06
N GLU A 19 -4.66 -7.40 -3.28
CA GLU A 19 -6.04 -7.84 -3.55
C GLU A 19 -6.37 -9.14 -2.79
N SER A 20 -5.50 -10.15 -2.86
CA SER A 20 -5.71 -11.42 -2.17
C SER A 20 -5.79 -11.28 -0.65
N LEU A 21 -5.00 -10.37 -0.07
CA LEU A 21 -5.00 -10.10 1.37
C LEU A 21 -6.24 -9.30 1.81
N LEU A 22 -6.67 -8.32 1.01
CA LEU A 22 -7.91 -7.58 1.25
C LEU A 22 -9.13 -8.51 1.24
N GLN A 23 -9.20 -9.43 0.27
CA GLN A 23 -10.26 -10.47 0.22
C GLN A 23 -10.27 -11.38 1.46
N LYS A 24 -9.12 -11.55 2.13
CA LYS A 24 -9.00 -12.31 3.39
C LYS A 24 -9.28 -11.46 4.64
N GLY A 25 -9.68 -10.19 4.48
CA GLY A 25 -9.98 -9.28 5.58
C GLY A 25 -8.75 -8.73 6.31
N TYR A 26 -7.60 -8.66 5.62
CA TYR A 26 -6.42 -7.99 6.14
C TYR A 26 -6.53 -6.47 5.96
N HIS A 27 -5.95 -5.73 6.89
CA HIS A 27 -5.63 -4.32 6.68
C HIS A 27 -4.28 -4.26 5.95
N VAL A 28 -4.23 -3.69 4.76
CA VAL A 28 -3.06 -3.71 3.90
C VAL A 28 -2.49 -2.29 3.78
N HIS A 29 -1.22 -2.15 4.17
CA HIS A 29 -0.43 -0.95 3.93
C HIS A 29 0.52 -1.20 2.75
N GLY A 30 0.50 -0.32 1.76
CA GLY A 30 1.39 -0.40 0.61
C GLY A 30 2.40 0.74 0.59
N ILE A 31 3.67 0.46 0.30
CA ILE A 31 4.69 1.49 0.08
C ILE A 31 4.83 1.77 -1.41
N LYS A 32 4.59 3.02 -1.81
CA LYS A 32 4.85 3.53 -3.15
C LYS A 32 6.00 4.54 -3.15
N ARG A 33 6.85 4.49 -4.18
CA ARG A 33 7.88 5.51 -4.40
C ARG A 33 7.23 6.80 -4.87
N ARG A 34 7.81 7.94 -4.51
CA ARG A 34 7.45 9.21 -5.15
C ARG A 34 7.82 9.16 -6.63
N SER A 35 6.87 9.54 -7.47
CA SER A 35 7.02 9.61 -8.92
C SER A 35 6.28 10.86 -9.40
N SER A 36 6.80 11.52 -10.43
CA SER A 36 6.13 12.62 -11.12
C SER A 36 4.99 12.14 -12.04
N LEU A 37 5.00 10.85 -12.37
CA LEU A 37 3.96 10.16 -13.14
C LEU A 37 3.06 9.34 -12.22
N PHE A 38 1.77 9.26 -12.57
CA PHE A 38 0.83 8.33 -11.94
C PHE A 38 1.29 6.89 -12.16
N ASN A 39 1.66 6.22 -11.06
CA ASN A 39 2.22 4.87 -11.04
C ASN A 39 1.36 3.89 -10.24
N THR A 40 0.08 4.21 -10.02
CA THR A 40 -0.86 3.42 -9.20
C THR A 40 -1.89 2.65 -10.01
N GLN A 41 -1.85 2.66 -11.36
CA GLN A 41 -2.84 2.00 -12.23
C GLN A 41 -3.18 0.55 -11.82
N ARG A 42 -2.19 -0.21 -11.33
CA ARG A 42 -2.40 -1.59 -10.90
C ARG A 42 -3.16 -1.75 -9.57
N VAL A 43 -3.20 -0.70 -8.76
CA VAL A 43 -3.86 -0.70 -7.45
C VAL A 43 -5.01 0.32 -7.38
N ASP A 44 -5.28 1.09 -8.44
CA ASP A 44 -6.31 2.12 -8.47
C ASP A 44 -7.72 1.56 -8.18
N HIS A 45 -8.01 0.33 -8.61
CA HIS A 45 -9.32 -0.31 -8.44
C HIS A 45 -9.56 -0.84 -7.01
N ILE A 46 -8.50 -1.05 -6.23
CA ILE A 46 -8.56 -1.39 -4.80
C ILE A 46 -8.23 -0.18 -3.90
N TYR A 47 -7.90 0.97 -4.51
CA TYR A 47 -7.62 2.18 -3.77
C TYR A 47 -8.92 2.79 -3.26
N GLU A 48 -8.97 2.98 -1.95
CA GLU A 48 -10.13 3.57 -1.28
C GLU A 48 -9.89 5.07 -1.07
N ASP A 49 -10.97 5.84 -1.13
CA ASP A 49 -10.89 7.28 -0.87
C ASP A 49 -10.46 7.50 0.61
N PRO A 50 -9.48 8.39 0.88
CA PRO A 50 -9.03 8.69 2.23
C PRO A 50 -10.14 9.16 3.20
N HIS A 51 -11.29 9.61 2.69
CA HIS A 51 -12.42 10.07 3.49
C HIS A 51 -13.38 8.94 3.90
N VAL A 52 -13.11 7.69 3.51
CA VAL A 52 -13.92 6.54 3.92
C VAL A 52 -13.53 6.12 5.34
N ASP A 53 -14.50 6.14 6.24
CA ASP A 53 -14.33 5.54 7.57
C ASP A 53 -14.09 4.04 7.41
N ASN A 54 -12.96 3.57 7.95
CA ASN A 54 -12.54 2.15 7.96
C ASN A 54 -11.88 1.63 6.67
N GLN A 55 -11.08 2.46 6.00
CA GLN A 55 -10.23 2.06 4.88
C GLN A 55 -9.40 0.81 5.20
N LEU A 56 -9.45 -0.22 4.36
CA LEU A 56 -8.69 -1.46 4.50
C LEU A 56 -7.37 -1.43 3.72
N PHE A 57 -7.22 -0.51 2.76
CA PHE A 57 -6.02 -0.34 1.97
C PHE A 57 -5.46 1.07 2.00
N THR A 58 -4.27 1.26 2.57
CA THR A 58 -3.62 2.57 2.69
C THR A 58 -2.27 2.61 1.97
N LEU A 59 -2.03 3.66 1.19
CA LEU A 59 -0.76 3.86 0.48
C LEU A 59 0.11 4.91 1.16
N HIS A 60 1.33 4.52 1.50
CA HIS A 60 2.36 5.38 2.08
C HIS A 60 3.43 5.72 1.06
N TYR A 61 3.94 6.95 1.12
CA TYR A 61 5.14 7.31 0.37
C TYR A 61 6.38 6.85 1.12
N GLY A 62 7.20 6.02 0.48
CA GLY A 62 8.46 5.58 1.05
C GLY A 62 9.44 5.04 0.03
N ASP A 63 10.69 4.93 0.48
CA ASP A 63 11.79 4.36 -0.29
C ASP A 63 12.56 3.37 0.60
N LEU A 64 12.96 2.24 0.02
CA LEU A 64 13.71 1.20 0.72
C LEU A 64 15.12 1.66 1.10
N THR A 65 15.64 2.71 0.46
CA THR A 65 16.93 3.30 0.80
C THR A 65 16.86 4.30 1.95
N ASP A 66 15.66 4.71 2.39
CA ASP A 66 15.46 5.65 3.50
C ASP A 66 14.92 4.90 4.73
N SER A 67 15.84 4.49 5.60
CA SER A 67 15.52 3.78 6.83
C SER A 67 14.64 4.58 7.80
N THR A 68 14.79 5.91 7.84
CA THR A 68 14.01 6.76 8.75
C THR A 68 12.55 6.82 8.31
N ASN A 69 12.32 6.93 7.01
CA ASN A 69 10.98 6.86 6.44
C ASN A 69 10.31 5.49 6.70
N LEU A 70 11.02 4.38 6.49
CA LEU A 70 10.49 3.04 6.75
C LEU A 70 10.11 2.85 8.22
N ILE A 71 10.97 3.29 9.15
CA ILE A 71 10.68 3.23 10.59
C ILE A 71 9.40 3.99 10.91
N ARG A 72 9.20 5.18 10.32
CA ARG A 72 7.99 5.99 10.53
C ARG A 72 6.73 5.32 10.00
N ILE A 73 6.80 4.56 8.91
CA ILE A 73 5.65 3.84 8.33
C ILE A 73 5.25 2.63 9.19
N MET A 74 6.23 2.03 9.89
CA MET A 74 6.00 0.84 10.71
C MET A 74 5.49 1.12 12.13
N GLN A 75 5.60 2.36 12.60
CA GLN A 75 5.12 2.82 13.92
C GLN A 75 3.64 3.19 13.86
#